data_AF-A0A7J4TF21-F1
#
_entry.id   AF-A0A7J4TF21-F1
#
_cell.length_a   1.000
_cell.length_b   1.000
_cell.length_c   1.000
_cell.angle_alpha   90.00
_cell.angle_beta   90.00
_cell.angle_gamma   90.00
#
_symmetry.space_group_name_H-M   'P 1'
#
loop_
_entity.id
_entity.type
_entity.pdbx_description
1 polymer ?
#
loop_
_entity_poly.entity_id
_entity_poly.type
_entity_poly.pdbx_seq_one_letter_code
_entity_poly.pdbx_strand_id
1 'polypeptide(L)'
;MLWHVKEGFRLWLYIVLLASFIIIGSVGVHEMGHALAGAMLGCDVQAVFLYSQAENPYASVSCSADISLFMVSIAGMAANVIFALFFLLSERLFMRFIAYMFFGFGLFGSKMDLQSIGMHPLLASCISIAGLAIILYALFKICELEANAVFTLKCPSAK
;
A
#
# COMPACT_ATOMS: atom_id res chain seq x y z
N MET A 1 -7.03 -26.12 25.04
CA MET A 1 -7.24 -26.14 23.57
C MET A 1 -8.11 -24.98 23.08
N LEU A 2 -9.36 -24.82 23.56
CA LEU A 2 -10.27 -23.73 23.16
C LEU A 2 -9.68 -22.30 23.28
N TRP A 3 -8.81 -22.08 24.25
CA TRP A 3 -8.18 -20.77 24.48
C TRP A 3 -7.23 -20.35 23.34
N HIS A 4 -6.40 -21.27 22.84
CA HIS A 4 -5.50 -20.99 21.71
C HIS A 4 -6.27 -20.69 20.42
N VAL A 5 -7.41 -21.34 20.22
CA VAL A 5 -8.29 -21.11 19.07
C VAL A 5 -8.87 -19.68 19.11
N LYS A 6 -9.30 -19.22 20.29
CA LYS A 6 -9.87 -17.87 20.47
C LYS A 6 -8.84 -16.76 20.20
N GLU A 7 -7.62 -16.91 20.72
CA GLU A 7 -6.58 -15.90 20.50
C GLU A 7 -6.04 -15.92 19.07
N GLY A 8 -5.92 -17.10 18.46
CA GLY A 8 -5.57 -17.23 17.04
C GLY A 8 -6.59 -16.53 16.14
N PHE A 9 -7.90 -16.70 16.41
CA PHE A 9 -8.96 -16.01 15.66
C PHE A 9 -8.90 -14.48 15.81
N ARG A 10 -8.63 -13.98 17.03
CA ARG A 10 -8.48 -12.53 17.28
C ARG A 10 -7.29 -11.94 16.52
N LEU A 11 -6.14 -12.63 16.53
CA LEU A 11 -4.96 -12.21 15.78
C LEU A 11 -5.26 -12.21 14.27
N TRP A 12 -5.87 -13.27 13.75
CA TRP A 12 -6.27 -13.33 12.35
C TRP A 12 -7.19 -12.18 11.95
N LEU A 13 -8.23 -11.91 12.76
CA LEU A 13 -9.15 -10.80 12.51
C LEU A 13 -8.44 -9.44 12.52
N TYR A 14 -7.52 -9.23 13.47
CA TYR A 14 -6.71 -8.02 13.54
C TYR A 14 -5.86 -7.83 12.27
N ILE A 15 -5.15 -8.86 11.82
CA ILE A 15 -4.31 -8.79 10.61
C ILE A 15 -5.14 -8.51 9.37
N VAL A 16 -6.30 -9.16 9.23
CA VAL A 16 -7.21 -8.92 8.10
C VAL A 16 -7.70 -7.48 8.10
N LEU A 17 -8.20 -6.97 9.23
CA LEU A 17 -8.68 -5.59 9.32
C LEU A 17 -7.56 -4.58 9.04
N LEU A 18 -6.38 -4.78 9.65
CA LEU A 18 -5.21 -3.93 9.43
C LEU A 18 -4.81 -3.91 7.96
N ALA A 19 -4.71 -5.07 7.31
CA ALA A 19 -4.38 -5.17 5.90
C ALA A 19 -5.42 -4.46 5.03
N SER A 20 -6.72 -4.65 5.29
CA SER A 20 -7.79 -3.96 4.57
C SER A 20 -7.69 -2.43 4.70
N PHE A 21 -7.44 -1.91 5.90
CA PHE A 21 -7.24 -0.47 6.10
C PHE A 21 -6.03 0.05 5.32
N ILE A 22 -4.91 -0.67 5.34
CA ILE A 22 -3.71 -0.26 4.61
C ILE A 22 -3.95 -0.32 3.09
N ILE A 23 -4.65 -1.33 2.58
CA ILE A 23 -5.01 -1.44 1.16
C ILE A 23 -5.82 -0.22 0.72
N ILE A 24 -6.92 0.07 1.43
CA ILE A 24 -7.79 1.21 1.09
C ILE A 24 -7.01 2.52 1.20
N GLY A 25 -6.20 2.67 2.25
CA GLY A 25 -5.34 3.83 2.43
C GLY A 25 -4.32 4.00 1.31
N SER A 26 -3.66 2.91 0.88
CA SER A 26 -2.63 2.95 -0.15
C SER A 26 -3.21 3.22 -1.54
N VAL A 27 -4.38 2.66 -1.86
CA VAL A 27 -5.14 3.04 -3.06
C VAL A 27 -5.53 4.51 -3.01
N GLY A 28 -6.02 4.99 -1.86
CA GLY A 28 -6.35 6.40 -1.69
C GLY A 28 -5.17 7.34 -1.90
N VAL A 29 -4.01 7.01 -1.31
CA VAL A 29 -2.76 7.76 -1.50
C VAL A 29 -2.29 7.71 -2.97
N HIS A 30 -2.44 6.57 -3.63
CA HIS A 30 -2.09 6.38 -5.04
C HIS A 30 -2.90 7.32 -5.94
N GLU A 31 -4.22 7.27 -5.86
CA GLU A 31 -5.08 8.10 -6.70
C GLU A 31 -4.96 9.59 -6.36
N MET A 32 -4.77 9.93 -5.08
CA MET A 32 -4.48 11.30 -4.67
C MET A 32 -3.17 11.81 -5.27
N GLY A 33 -2.18 10.94 -5.46
CA GLY A 33 -0.92 11.26 -6.14
C GLY A 33 -1.17 11.71 -7.59
N HIS A 34 -1.95 10.94 -8.36
CA HIS A 34 -2.33 11.30 -9.72
C HIS A 34 -3.09 12.63 -9.78
N ALA A 35 -4.10 12.79 -8.92
CA ALA A 35 -4.90 14.01 -8.86
C ALA A 35 -4.06 15.25 -8.50
N LEU A 36 -3.17 15.14 -7.51
CA LEU A 36 -2.30 16.24 -7.09
C LEU A 36 -1.31 16.61 -8.19
N ALA A 37 -0.66 15.64 -8.81
CA ALA A 37 0.27 15.90 -9.93
C ALA A 37 -0.47 16.53 -11.12
N GLY A 38 -1.66 16.04 -11.46
CA GLY A 38 -2.51 16.62 -12.50
C GLY A 38 -2.83 18.09 -12.22
N ALA A 39 -3.28 18.40 -11.00
CA ALA A 39 -3.57 19.77 -10.59
C ALA A 39 -2.34 20.69 -10.65
N MET A 40 -1.17 20.21 -10.21
CA MET A 40 0.08 20.98 -10.26
C MET A 40 0.57 21.25 -11.69
N LEU A 41 0.26 20.37 -12.63
CA LEU A 41 0.61 20.50 -14.04
C LEU A 41 -0.44 21.23 -14.88
N GLY A 42 -1.50 21.74 -14.24
CA GLY A 42 -2.59 22.45 -14.90
C GLY A 42 -3.52 21.56 -15.73
N CYS A 43 -3.55 20.26 -15.45
CA CYS A 43 -4.51 19.33 -16.05
C CYS A 43 -5.90 19.49 -15.40
N ASP A 44 -6.96 19.14 -16.14
CA ASP A 44 -8.32 19.12 -15.60
C ASP A 44 -8.50 17.86 -14.74
N VAL A 45 -8.74 18.06 -13.43
CA VAL A 45 -8.93 16.99 -12.45
C VAL A 45 -10.38 16.98 -12.03
N GLN A 46 -11.14 16.00 -12.52
CA GLN A 46 -12.59 15.98 -12.32
C GLN A 46 -13.00 15.26 -11.05
N ALA A 47 -12.37 14.12 -10.75
CA ALA A 47 -12.71 13.31 -9.58
C ALA A 47 -11.64 12.24 -9.28
N VAL A 48 -11.65 11.76 -8.03
CA VAL A 48 -10.92 10.58 -7.56
C VAL A 48 -11.93 9.51 -7.17
N PHE A 49 -11.90 8.36 -7.83
CA PHE A 49 -12.82 7.26 -7.61
C PHE A 49 -12.08 6.09 -6.95
N LEU A 50 -12.43 5.82 -5.68
CA LEU A 50 -11.90 4.66 -4.94
C LEU A 50 -12.70 3.37 -5.19
N TYR A 51 -13.91 3.50 -5.74
CA TYR A 51 -14.77 2.38 -6.10
C TYR A 51 -15.60 2.74 -7.32
N SER A 52 -15.47 1.95 -8.38
CA SER A 52 -16.31 1.99 -9.59
C SER A 52 -16.85 0.59 -9.86
N GLN A 53 -18.11 0.48 -10.29
CA GLN A 53 -18.74 -0.84 -10.53
C GLN A 53 -18.16 -1.57 -11.74
N ALA A 54 -17.46 -0.88 -12.64
CA ALA A 54 -16.94 -1.44 -13.89
C ALA A 54 -15.43 -1.27 -14.07
N GLU A 55 -14.77 -0.47 -13.23
CA GLU A 55 -13.38 -0.05 -13.42
C GLU A 55 -12.59 -0.19 -12.11
N ASN A 56 -11.27 -0.38 -12.25
CA ASN A 56 -10.35 -0.26 -11.12
C ASN A 56 -10.40 1.15 -10.53
N PRO A 57 -9.98 1.38 -9.27
CA PRO A 57 -9.81 2.73 -8.74
C PRO A 57 -9.00 3.60 -9.71
N TYR A 58 -9.42 4.87 -9.87
CA TYR A 58 -8.77 5.80 -10.79
C TYR A 58 -9.03 7.26 -10.41
N ALA A 59 -8.09 8.14 -10.77
CA ALA A 59 -8.29 9.58 -10.84
C ALA A 59 -8.58 10.00 -12.29
N SER A 60 -9.66 10.75 -12.50
CA SER A 60 -9.98 11.33 -13.81
C SER A 60 -9.17 12.61 -14.01
N VAL A 61 -8.08 12.51 -14.76
CA VAL A 61 -7.14 13.59 -15.07
C VAL A 61 -6.97 13.69 -16.59
N SER A 62 -7.27 14.86 -17.16
CA SER A 62 -7.11 15.12 -18.60
C SER A 62 -6.02 16.15 -18.85
N CYS A 63 -4.95 15.75 -19.55
CA CYS A 63 -3.78 16.56 -19.82
C CYS A 63 -3.59 16.78 -21.33
N SER A 64 -3.13 17.97 -21.72
CA SER A 64 -2.93 18.36 -23.14
C SER A 64 -1.55 18.02 -23.71
N ALA A 65 -0.58 17.58 -22.88
CA ALA A 65 0.80 17.34 -23.29
C ALA A 65 1.36 16.00 -22.75
N ASP A 66 2.23 15.36 -23.53
CA ASP A 66 2.81 14.04 -23.22
C ASP A 66 3.70 14.04 -21.96
N ILE A 67 4.44 15.12 -21.69
CA ILE A 67 5.27 15.24 -20.47
C ILE A 67 4.38 15.21 -19.21
N SER A 68 3.18 15.78 -19.31
CA SER A 68 2.22 15.75 -18.21
C SER A 68 1.70 14.33 -17.97
N LEU A 69 1.56 13.51 -19.02
CA LEU A 69 1.12 12.12 -18.88
C LEU A 69 2.16 11.28 -18.12
N PHE A 70 3.44 11.37 -18.48
CA PHE A 70 4.50 10.65 -17.75
C PHE A 70 4.47 11.00 -16.27
N MET A 71 4.53 12.29 -15.94
CA MET A 71 4.58 12.75 -14.55
C MET A 71 3.33 12.37 -13.75
N VAL A 72 2.14 12.45 -14.36
CA VAL A 72 0.91 12.00 -13.71
C VAL A 72 0.96 10.49 -13.48
N SER A 73 1.34 9.67 -14.46
CA SER A 73 1.37 8.20 -14.31
C SER A 73 2.34 7.70 -13.22
N ILE A 74 3.50 8.34 -13.01
CA ILE A 74 4.39 7.96 -11.88
C ILE A 74 3.88 8.49 -10.53
N ALA A 75 3.04 9.52 -10.50
CA ALA A 75 2.69 10.23 -9.27
C ALA A 75 2.00 9.35 -8.22
N GLY A 76 1.15 8.40 -8.62
CA GLY A 76 0.50 7.49 -7.66
C GLY A 76 1.50 6.58 -6.94
N MET A 77 2.43 5.98 -7.70
CA MET A 77 3.54 5.21 -7.14
C MET A 77 4.38 6.07 -6.19
N ALA A 78 4.77 7.26 -6.65
CA ALA A 78 5.61 8.17 -5.89
C ALA A 78 4.94 8.64 -4.58
N ALA A 79 3.62 8.89 -4.60
CA ALA A 79 2.85 9.25 -3.42
C ALA A 79 2.91 8.14 -2.36
N ASN A 80 2.73 6.88 -2.75
CA ASN A 80 2.87 5.74 -1.83
C ASN A 80 4.30 5.61 -1.27
N VAL A 81 5.33 5.85 -2.09
CA VAL A 81 6.73 5.84 -1.62
C VAL A 81 6.97 6.95 -0.60
N ILE A 82 6.54 8.18 -0.87
CA ILE A 82 6.68 9.31 0.05
C ILE A 82 5.92 9.04 1.36
N PHE A 83 4.70 8.50 1.25
CA PHE A 83 3.91 8.16 2.42
C PHE A 83 4.58 7.05 3.25
N ALA A 84 5.13 6.02 2.60
CA ALA A 84 5.92 4.98 3.27
C ALA A 84 7.15 5.55 3.99
N LEU A 85 7.87 6.49 3.38
CA LEU A 85 9.02 7.14 4.01
C LEU A 85 8.64 7.81 5.34
N PHE A 86 7.47 8.44 5.43
CA PHE A 86 6.98 9.03 6.68
C PHE A 86 6.89 7.99 7.82
N PHE A 87 6.40 6.79 7.53
CA PHE A 87 6.34 5.69 8.52
C PHE A 87 7.72 5.13 8.87
N LEU A 88 8.67 5.13 7.92
CA LEU A 88 10.05 4.68 8.17
C LEU A 88 10.81 5.59 9.12
N LEU A 89 10.43 6.88 9.23
CA LEU A 89 10.99 7.79 10.22
C LEU A 89 10.60 7.43 11.66
N SER A 90 9.62 6.53 11.85
CA SER A 90 9.28 6.04 13.17
C SER A 90 10.34 5.06 13.69
N GLU A 91 10.72 5.23 14.96
CA GLU A 91 11.58 4.28 15.67
C GLU A 91 10.87 2.95 15.97
N ARG A 92 9.54 2.90 15.87
CA ARG A 92 8.76 1.70 16.20
C ARG A 92 8.83 0.68 15.07
N LEU A 93 9.25 -0.55 15.42
CA LEU A 93 9.37 -1.65 14.46
C LEU A 93 8.06 -1.98 13.73
N PHE A 94 6.93 -1.93 14.43
CA PHE A 94 5.60 -2.08 13.83
C PHE A 94 5.35 -1.07 12.69
N MET A 95 5.66 0.21 12.92
CA MET A 95 5.47 1.27 11.93
C MET A 95 6.34 1.08 10.69
N ARG A 96 7.54 0.49 10.83
CA ARG A 96 8.38 0.14 9.68
C ARG A 96 7.73 -0.91 8.79
N PHE A 97 7.03 -1.90 9.37
CA PHE A 97 6.30 -2.88 8.57
C PHE A 97 5.04 -2.29 7.93
N ILE A 98 4.37 -1.33 8.56
CA ILE A 98 3.33 -0.53 7.91
C ILE A 98 3.91 0.22 6.70
N ALA A 99 5.11 0.81 6.83
CA ALA A 99 5.78 1.45 5.70
C ALA A 99 6.03 0.49 4.54
N TYR A 100 6.53 -0.71 4.82
CA TYR A 100 6.75 -1.74 3.80
C TYR A 100 5.45 -2.16 3.11
N MET A 101 4.33 -2.19 3.83
CA MET A 101 3.02 -2.43 3.23
C MET A 101 2.65 -1.33 2.23
N PHE A 102 2.74 -0.05 2.61
CA PHE A 102 2.47 1.07 1.68
C PHE A 102 3.41 1.06 0.47
N PHE A 103 4.70 0.82 0.69
CA PHE A 103 5.68 0.74 -0.38
C PHE A 103 5.36 -0.43 -1.34
N GLY A 104 5.09 -1.61 -0.78
CA GLY A 104 4.76 -2.80 -1.56
C GLY A 104 3.45 -2.65 -2.33
N PHE A 105 2.42 -2.03 -1.75
CA PHE A 105 1.17 -1.72 -2.46
C PHE A 105 1.36 -0.67 -3.54
N GLY A 106 2.20 0.34 -3.32
CA GLY A 106 2.60 1.28 -4.36
C GLY A 106 3.19 0.57 -5.56
N LEU A 107 4.17 -0.32 -5.38
CA LEU A 107 4.76 -1.09 -6.48
C LEU A 107 3.75 -2.05 -7.13
N PHE A 108 2.92 -2.71 -6.33
CA PHE A 108 1.94 -3.67 -6.82
C PHE A 108 0.87 -3.00 -7.69
N GLY A 109 0.30 -1.89 -7.22
CA GLY A 109 -0.79 -1.14 -7.86
C GLY A 109 -0.37 -0.37 -9.11
N SER A 110 0.90 0.01 -9.22
CA SER A 110 1.40 0.85 -10.33
C SER A 110 1.59 0.13 -11.66
N LYS A 111 1.20 -1.16 -11.78
CA LYS A 111 1.46 -1.95 -13.00
C LYS A 111 0.87 -1.29 -14.25
N MET A 112 -0.40 -0.88 -14.18
CA MET A 112 -1.09 -0.28 -15.33
C MET A 112 -0.51 1.09 -15.67
N ASP A 113 -0.15 1.89 -14.66
CA ASP A 113 0.46 3.20 -14.84
C ASP A 113 1.84 3.10 -15.51
N LEU A 114 2.66 2.14 -15.08
CA LEU A 114 3.96 1.87 -15.69
C LEU A 114 3.81 1.43 -17.16
N GLN A 115 2.80 0.62 -17.47
CA GLN A 115 2.51 0.23 -18.85
C GLN A 115 2.02 1.42 -19.69
N SER A 116 1.26 2.36 -19.11
CA SER A 116 0.77 3.55 -19.81
C SER A 116 1.90 4.47 -20.29
N ILE A 117 3.04 4.48 -19.60
CA ILE A 117 4.24 5.23 -19.99
C ILE A 117 5.20 4.43 -20.88
N GLY A 118 4.75 3.31 -21.44
CA GLY A 118 5.51 2.49 -22.38
C GLY A 118 6.47 1.48 -21.73
N MET A 119 6.37 1.22 -20.42
CA MET A 119 7.18 0.15 -19.80
C MET A 119 6.77 -1.22 -20.35
N HIS A 120 7.76 -2.05 -20.66
CA HIS A 120 7.51 -3.40 -21.15
C HIS A 120 6.67 -4.21 -20.13
N PRO A 121 5.62 -4.95 -20.56
CA PRO A 121 4.70 -5.64 -19.65
C PRO A 121 5.36 -6.62 -18.68
N LEU A 122 6.44 -7.29 -19.11
CA LEU A 122 7.22 -8.18 -18.26
C LEU A 122 7.87 -7.43 -17.10
N LEU A 123 8.48 -6.26 -17.37
CA LEU A 123 9.16 -5.47 -16.35
C LEU A 123 8.16 -4.90 -15.34
N ALA A 124 7.03 -4.36 -15.81
CA ALA A 124 5.95 -3.90 -14.96
C ALA A 124 5.39 -5.05 -14.08
N SER A 125 5.32 -6.27 -14.62
CA SER A 125 4.90 -7.44 -13.85
C SER A 125 5.95 -7.87 -12.81
N CYS A 126 7.25 -7.81 -13.12
CA CYS A 126 8.31 -8.08 -12.15
C CYS A 126 8.28 -7.09 -10.98
N ILE A 127 8.06 -5.81 -11.24
CA ILE A 127 7.89 -4.78 -10.21
C ILE A 127 6.68 -5.07 -9.32
N SER A 128 5.54 -5.41 -9.94
CA SER A 128 4.32 -5.75 -9.20
C SER A 128 4.49 -7.00 -8.33
N ILE A 129 5.18 -8.04 -8.83
CA ILE A 129 5.51 -9.25 -8.06
C ILE A 129 6.46 -8.93 -6.90
N ALA A 130 7.45 -8.07 -7.11
CA ALA A 130 8.34 -7.62 -6.04
C ALA A 130 7.55 -6.86 -4.94
N GLY A 131 6.60 -6.02 -5.34
CA GLY A 131 5.67 -5.35 -4.42
C GLY A 131 4.87 -6.35 -3.57
N LEU A 132 4.30 -7.38 -4.20
CA LEU A 132 3.58 -8.45 -3.51
C LEU A 132 4.47 -9.20 -2.51
N ALA A 133 5.71 -9.52 -2.89
CA ALA A 133 6.65 -10.17 -1.98
C ALA A 133 6.95 -9.32 -0.73
N ILE A 134 7.09 -8.00 -0.89
CA ILE A 134 7.30 -7.06 0.21
C ILE A 134 6.07 -7.01 1.12
N ILE A 135 4.86 -6.97 0.56
CA ILE A 135 3.60 -7.01 1.33
C ILE A 135 3.54 -8.28 2.18
N LEU A 136 3.79 -9.45 1.58
CA LEU A 136 3.74 -10.73 2.29
C LEU A 136 4.80 -10.80 3.40
N TYR A 137 6.01 -10.30 3.14
CA TYR A 137 7.06 -10.19 4.15
C TYR A 137 6.63 -9.31 5.32
N ALA A 138 6.08 -8.13 5.04
CA ALA A 138 5.62 -7.20 6.08
C ALA A 138 4.48 -7.80 6.92
N LEU A 139 3.49 -8.43 6.29
CA LEU A 139 2.40 -9.13 6.99
C LEU A 139 2.91 -10.23 7.90
N PHE A 140 3.85 -11.05 7.40
CA PHE A 140 4.46 -12.10 8.20
C PHE A 140 5.15 -11.52 9.44
N LYS A 141 5.90 -10.42 9.28
CA LYS A 141 6.58 -9.76 10.39
C LYS A 141 5.65 -9.09 11.39
N ILE A 142 4.55 -8.49 10.93
CA ILE A 142 3.52 -7.97 11.84
C ILE A 142 2.89 -9.11 12.65
N CYS A 143 2.56 -10.22 11.99
CA CYS A 143 2.01 -11.40 12.65
C CYS A 143 2.97 -11.96 13.72
N GLU A 144 4.26 -12.09 13.39
CA GLU A 144 5.31 -12.51 14.33
C GLU A 144 5.42 -11.59 15.55
N LEU A 145 5.41 -10.27 15.34
CA LEU A 145 5.49 -9.28 16.43
C LEU A 145 4.30 -9.36 17.39
N GLU A 146 3.09 -9.40 16.84
CA GLU A 146 1.87 -9.42 17.64
C GLU A 146 1.70 -10.76 18.37
N ALA A 147 2.03 -11.88 17.71
CA ALA A 147 2.04 -13.18 18.35
C ALA A 147 3.00 -13.17 19.56
N ASN A 148 4.24 -12.70 19.37
CA ASN A 148 5.23 -12.63 20.43
C ASN A 148 4.77 -11.74 21.59
N ALA A 149 4.15 -10.58 21.31
CA ALA A 149 3.61 -9.69 22.33
C ALA A 149 2.47 -10.34 23.15
N VAL A 150 1.55 -11.04 22.50
CA VAL A 150 0.44 -11.74 23.16
C VAL A 150 0.94 -12.88 24.06
N PHE A 151 1.97 -13.62 23.62
CA PHE A 151 2.51 -14.74 24.40
C PHE A 151 3.44 -14.29 25.53
N THR A 152 4.24 -13.23 25.36
CA THR A 152 5.12 -12.72 26.44
C THR A 152 4.36 -12.07 27.58
N LEU A 153 3.27 -11.33 27.30
CA LEU A 153 2.45 -10.71 28.35
C LEU A 153 1.74 -11.72 29.26
N LYS A 154 1.57 -12.97 28.81
CA LYS A 154 0.85 -14.02 29.55
C LYS A 154 1.76 -15.07 30.20
N CYS A 155 3.05 -15.04 29.91
CA CYS A 155 4.08 -15.73 30.69
C CYS A 155 4.99 -14.68 31.35
N PRO A 156 4.49 -13.83 32.28
CA PRO A 156 5.40 -13.18 33.19
C PRO A 156 6.09 -14.31 33.94
N SER A 157 7.40 -14.43 33.77
CA SER A 157 8.26 -15.37 34.48
C SER A 157 7.74 -15.51 35.91
N ALA A 158 7.28 -16.70 36.28
CA ALA A 158 7.03 -17.04 37.66
C ALA A 158 8.34 -16.75 38.41
N LYS A 159 8.40 -15.61 39.10
CA LYS A 159 9.45 -15.28 40.04
C LYS A 159 8.96 -15.66 41.42
#